data_AF-A0A1F8RW16-F1
#
_entry.id   AF-A0A1F8RW16-F1
#
_cell.length_a   1.000
_cell.length_b   1.000
_cell.length_c   1.000
_cell.angle_alpha   90.00
_cell.angle_beta   90.00
_cell.angle_gamma   90.00
#
_symmetry.space_group_name_H-M   'P 1'
#
loop_
_entity.id
_entity.type
_entity.pdbx_description
1 polymer ?
#
loop_
_entity_poly.entity_id
_entity_poly.type
_entity_poly.pdbx_seq_one_letter_code
_entity_poly.pdbx_strand_id
1 'polypeptide(L)'
;MSLAGSLAASLLATLARPGWWAMALAAFLVRGGILVALLPIIALPTVAGLANAFGPALVGFVFGGPSTTFLVAVGSIAIALLGAIVVGGLLGGGLDLALVRDAARDEDLESGGAPRSGGPGRAFAVRLIAHLPTAAAIAVGALRLVEASYAELIHPGDPSITVAIRVVLRIPEVVAFLAAAWLIGEALGGLAVRHLAWGASVPAAIGRAVRSLVRPSGLATLVVTDSVLAVVVAGSVSAAGVAWAHLRTVLMDVGPASQVRLALVVFSLTWTAGLWLISLAVAWRATAWTFEVGRQRPTGTIESRGA
;
A
#
# COMPACT_ATOMS: atom_id res chain seq x y z
N MET A 1 -1.04 -27.08 13.99
CA MET A 1 -1.02 -26.86 12.52
C MET A 1 0.31 -26.24 12.11
N SER A 2 0.92 -26.70 11.01
CA SER A 2 2.17 -26.12 10.47
C SER A 2 1.92 -24.75 9.83
N LEU A 3 2.99 -23.94 9.65
CA LEU A 3 2.90 -22.66 8.94
C LEU A 3 2.32 -22.84 7.52
N ALA A 4 2.81 -23.83 6.78
CA ALA A 4 2.29 -24.14 5.45
C ALA A 4 0.79 -24.48 5.48
N GLY A 5 0.35 -25.27 6.46
CA GLY A 5 -1.07 -25.57 6.66
C GLY A 5 -1.89 -24.31 6.92
N SER A 6 -1.40 -23.36 7.72
CA SER A 6 -2.10 -22.09 7.97
C SER A 6 -2.18 -21.17 6.75
N LEU A 7 -1.11 -21.12 5.96
CA LEU A 7 -1.08 -20.33 4.73
C LEU A 7 -2.00 -20.93 3.67
N ALA A 8 -2.05 -22.26 3.56
CA ALA A 8 -2.97 -22.96 2.67
C ALA A 8 -4.43 -22.79 3.11
N ALA A 9 -4.74 -22.97 4.40
CA ALA A 9 -6.09 -22.79 4.94
C ALA A 9 -6.60 -21.37 4.73
N SER A 10 -5.77 -20.35 5.02
CA SER A 10 -6.13 -18.95 4.76
C SER A 10 -6.33 -18.66 3.27
N LEU A 11 -5.58 -19.29 2.36
CA LEU A 11 -5.79 -19.17 0.92
C LEU A 11 -7.13 -19.77 0.50
N LEU A 12 -7.44 -20.99 0.95
CA LEU A 12 -8.70 -21.67 0.64
C LEU A 12 -9.91 -20.88 1.15
N ALA A 13 -9.86 -20.40 2.40
CA ALA A 13 -10.90 -19.53 2.95
C ALA A 13 -11.06 -18.24 2.13
N THR A 14 -9.95 -17.65 1.68
CA THR A 14 -9.98 -16.46 0.81
C THR A 14 -10.65 -16.79 -0.53
N LEU A 15 -10.36 -17.93 -1.14
CA LEU A 15 -10.96 -18.36 -2.40
C LEU A 15 -12.46 -18.65 -2.27
N ALA A 16 -12.91 -19.17 -1.13
CA ALA A 16 -14.32 -19.43 -0.85
C ALA A 16 -15.15 -18.16 -0.62
N ARG A 17 -14.51 -17.00 -0.41
CA ARG A 17 -15.16 -15.75 0.03
C ARG A 17 -14.80 -14.57 -0.90
N PRO A 18 -15.37 -14.50 -2.12
CA PRO A 18 -15.04 -13.43 -3.08
C PRO A 18 -15.35 -12.02 -2.57
N GLY A 19 -16.28 -11.86 -1.61
CA GLY A 19 -16.54 -10.59 -0.94
C GLY A 19 -15.31 -10.02 -0.21
N TRP A 20 -14.40 -10.87 0.27
CA TRP A 20 -13.17 -10.43 0.93
C TRP A 20 -12.19 -9.76 -0.03
N TRP A 21 -12.21 -10.16 -1.30
CA TRP A 21 -11.35 -9.60 -2.34
C TRP A 21 -11.67 -8.13 -2.55
N ALA A 22 -12.96 -7.80 -2.72
CA ALA A 22 -13.42 -6.43 -2.89
C ALA A 22 -13.07 -5.54 -1.69
N MET A 23 -13.31 -6.02 -0.46
CA MET A 23 -12.96 -5.29 0.76
C MET A 23 -11.46 -5.04 0.87
N ALA A 24 -10.65 -6.07 0.63
CA ALA A 24 -9.20 -5.98 0.73
C ALA A 24 -8.61 -5.07 -0.36
N LEU A 25 -9.13 -5.13 -1.58
CA LEU A 25 -8.76 -4.23 -2.67
C LEU A 25 -9.12 -2.79 -2.34
N ALA A 26 -10.34 -2.53 -1.87
CA ALA A 26 -10.75 -1.19 -1.46
C ALA A 26 -9.84 -0.65 -0.35
N ALA A 27 -9.53 -1.47 0.66
CA ALA A 27 -8.61 -1.09 1.73
C ALA A 27 -7.20 -0.82 1.21
N PHE A 28 -6.71 -1.59 0.24
CA PHE A 28 -5.41 -1.40 -0.39
C PHE A 28 -5.36 -0.10 -1.21
N LEU A 29 -6.35 0.13 -2.08
CA LEU A 29 -6.40 1.30 -2.95
C LEU A 29 -6.45 2.60 -2.15
N VAL A 30 -7.33 2.65 -1.14
CA VAL A 30 -7.53 3.81 -0.29
C VAL A 30 -6.31 4.13 0.59
N ARG A 31 -5.46 3.13 0.88
CA ARG A 31 -4.19 3.28 1.61
C ARG A 31 -3.00 3.64 0.71
N GLY A 32 -3.26 4.09 -0.52
CA GLY A 32 -2.22 4.51 -1.47
C GLY A 32 -1.89 3.48 -2.54
N GLY A 33 -2.46 2.27 -2.48
CA GLY A 33 -2.35 1.28 -3.55
C GLY A 33 -2.89 1.79 -4.90
N ILE A 34 -3.75 2.82 -4.87
CA ILE A 34 -4.21 3.53 -6.08
C ILE A 34 -3.05 4.15 -6.88
N LEU A 35 -2.01 4.65 -6.21
CA LEU A 35 -0.85 5.21 -6.88
C LEU A 35 -0.10 4.14 -7.68
N VAL A 36 0.00 2.94 -7.13
CA VAL A 36 0.62 1.78 -7.79
C VAL A 36 -0.25 1.31 -8.97
N ALA A 37 -1.56 1.25 -8.78
CA ALA A 37 -2.50 0.83 -9.83
C ALA A 37 -2.56 1.80 -11.02
N LEU A 38 -2.32 3.09 -10.77
CA LEU A 38 -2.30 4.14 -11.79
C LEU A 38 -0.91 4.41 -12.36
N LEU A 39 0.16 3.91 -11.72
CA LEU A 39 1.54 4.06 -12.17
C LEU A 39 1.77 3.77 -13.66
N PRO A 40 1.21 2.70 -14.26
CA PRO A 40 1.44 2.43 -15.68
C PRO A 40 0.75 3.44 -16.61
N ILE A 41 -0.27 4.16 -16.13
CA ILE A 41 -1.12 5.06 -16.91
C ILE A 41 -0.62 6.50 -16.80
N ILE A 42 -0.18 6.90 -15.60
CA ILE A 42 0.25 8.27 -15.30
C ILE A 42 1.58 8.53 -16.01
N ALA A 43 1.56 9.46 -16.96
CA ALA A 43 2.78 10.04 -17.48
C ALA A 43 3.40 10.91 -16.37
N LEU A 44 4.50 10.42 -15.78
CA LEU A 44 5.28 11.24 -14.85
C LEU A 44 5.76 12.49 -15.61
N PRO A 45 5.60 13.70 -15.03
CA PRO A 45 6.04 14.91 -15.69
C PRO A 45 7.54 14.84 -16.00
N THR A 46 7.92 15.29 -17.19
CA THR A 46 9.33 15.38 -17.57
C THR A 46 10.03 16.42 -16.71
N VAL A 47 11.36 16.38 -16.67
CA VAL A 47 12.18 17.41 -16.03
C VAL A 47 11.80 18.80 -16.51
N ALA A 48 11.68 18.97 -17.83
CA ALA A 48 11.27 20.23 -18.44
C ALA A 48 9.85 20.62 -17.99
N GLY A 49 8.92 19.65 -17.91
CA GLY A 49 7.58 19.87 -17.40
C GLY A 49 7.58 20.37 -15.95
N LEU A 50 8.37 19.74 -15.07
CA LEU A 50 8.52 20.15 -13.67
C LEU A 50 9.19 21.53 -13.56
N ALA A 51 10.28 21.78 -14.30
CA ALA A 51 10.99 23.05 -14.31
C ALA A 51 10.09 24.20 -14.81
N ASN A 52 9.27 23.96 -15.84
CA ASN A 52 8.31 24.95 -16.33
C ASN A 52 7.17 25.18 -15.33
N ALA A 53 6.70 24.12 -14.66
CA ALA A 53 5.63 24.22 -13.68
C ALA A 53 6.05 24.94 -12.38
N PHE A 54 7.27 24.67 -11.88
CA PHE A 54 7.73 25.13 -10.57
C PHE A 54 8.82 26.21 -10.62
N GLY A 55 9.53 26.37 -11.74
CA GLY A 55 10.64 27.31 -11.89
C GLY A 55 10.28 28.75 -11.53
N PRO A 56 9.17 29.32 -12.07
CA PRO A 56 8.75 30.68 -11.71
C PRO A 56 8.49 30.87 -10.21
N ALA A 57 7.92 29.85 -9.55
CA ALA A 57 7.62 29.89 -8.13
C ALA A 57 8.89 29.82 -7.26
N LEU A 58 9.86 28.99 -7.66
CA LEU A 58 11.15 28.85 -6.96
C LEU A 58 11.99 30.12 -7.06
N VAL A 59 12.08 30.73 -8.24
CA VAL A 59 12.81 32.00 -8.44
C VAL A 59 12.16 33.13 -7.62
N GLY A 60 10.82 33.23 -7.66
CA GLY A 60 10.10 34.20 -6.85
C GLY A 60 10.36 34.03 -5.35
N PHE A 61 10.35 32.79 -4.86
CA PHE A 61 10.63 32.47 -3.45
C PHE A 61 12.04 32.91 -3.02
N VAL A 62 13.07 32.59 -3.82
CA VAL A 62 14.48 32.87 -3.49
C VAL A 62 14.80 34.37 -3.50
N PHE A 63 14.22 35.14 -4.43
CA PHE A 63 14.60 36.55 -4.63
C PHE A 63 13.59 37.57 -4.09
N GLY A 64 12.37 37.15 -3.72
CA GLY A 64 11.31 38.07 -3.27
C GLY A 64 10.39 37.54 -2.17
N GLY A 65 10.71 36.38 -1.59
CA GLY A 65 9.86 35.70 -0.60
C GLY A 65 8.68 34.93 -1.23
N PRO A 66 7.95 34.12 -0.45
CA PRO A 66 6.87 33.30 -0.97
C PRO A 66 5.71 34.14 -1.50
N SER A 67 5.40 34.02 -2.79
CA SER A 67 4.23 34.67 -3.38
C SER A 67 2.93 34.10 -2.80
N THR A 68 1.87 34.91 -2.72
CA THR A 68 0.55 34.46 -2.25
C THR A 68 0.05 33.27 -3.06
N THR A 69 0.24 33.28 -4.38
CA THR A 69 -0.13 32.17 -5.26
C THR A 69 0.60 30.88 -4.91
N PHE A 70 1.90 30.95 -4.62
CA PHE A 70 2.69 29.80 -4.19
C PHE A 70 2.20 29.25 -2.85
N LEU A 71 1.97 30.12 -1.86
CA LEU A 71 1.45 29.72 -0.55
C LEU A 71 0.08 29.06 -0.66
N VAL A 72 -0.83 29.61 -1.49
CA VAL A 72 -2.15 29.03 -1.74
C VAL A 72 -2.02 27.66 -2.41
N ALA A 73 -1.14 27.51 -3.40
CA ALA A 73 -0.93 26.23 -4.08
C ALA A 73 -0.37 25.15 -3.13
N VAL A 74 0.72 25.46 -2.41
CA VAL A 74 1.33 24.54 -1.44
C VAL A 74 0.36 24.21 -0.31
N GLY A 75 -0.33 25.21 0.24
CA GLY A 75 -1.35 25.03 1.27
C GLY A 75 -2.50 24.15 0.80
N SER A 76 -2.99 24.34 -0.44
CA SER A 76 -4.05 23.52 -1.02
C SER A 76 -3.62 22.07 -1.20
N ILE A 77 -2.40 21.84 -1.70
CA ILE A 77 -1.83 20.48 -1.84
C ILE A 77 -1.69 19.83 -0.46
N ALA A 78 -1.16 20.55 0.54
CA ALA A 78 -0.99 20.02 1.89
C ALA A 78 -2.35 19.66 2.53
N ILE A 79 -3.36 20.52 2.39
CA ILE A 79 -4.73 20.27 2.88
C ILE A 79 -5.35 19.07 2.16
N ALA A 80 -5.22 18.98 0.84
CA ALA A 80 -5.74 17.86 0.06
C ALA A 80 -5.08 16.53 0.46
N LEU A 81 -3.75 16.51 0.64
CA LEU A 81 -3.00 15.34 1.10
C LEU A 81 -3.41 14.94 2.52
N LEU A 82 -3.54 15.90 3.45
CA LEU A 82 -3.99 15.63 4.80
C LEU A 82 -5.42 15.08 4.82
N GLY A 83 -6.32 15.68 4.03
CA GLY A 83 -7.68 15.19 3.84
C GLY A 83 -7.72 13.77 3.30
N ALA A 84 -6.91 13.46 2.29
CA ALA A 84 -6.77 12.12 1.73
C ALA A 84 -6.23 11.11 2.77
N ILE A 85 -5.23 11.48 3.57
CA ILE A 85 -4.70 10.64 4.65
C ILE A 85 -5.75 10.36 5.72
N VAL A 86 -6.53 11.37 6.14
CA VAL A 86 -7.56 11.22 7.17
C VAL A 86 -8.73 10.40 6.65
N VAL A 87 -9.32 10.78 5.53
CA VAL A 87 -10.47 10.07 4.93
C VAL A 87 -10.07 8.66 4.56
N GLY A 88 -8.93 8.50 3.88
CA GLY A 88 -8.43 7.20 3.47
C GLY A 88 -8.03 6.31 4.65
N GLY A 89 -7.41 6.90 5.67
CA GLY A 89 -7.05 6.19 6.90
C GLY A 89 -8.26 5.68 7.67
N LEU A 90 -9.34 6.47 7.76
CA LEU A 90 -10.59 6.07 8.43
C LEU A 90 -11.32 4.98 7.64
N LEU A 91 -11.46 5.14 6.31
CA LEU A 91 -12.10 4.15 5.45
C LEU A 91 -11.31 2.84 5.42
N GLY A 92 -9.99 2.92 5.23
CA GLY A 92 -9.09 1.77 5.26
C GLY A 92 -9.13 1.04 6.59
N GLY A 93 -9.08 1.77 7.71
CA GLY A 93 -9.21 1.18 9.05
C GLY A 93 -10.57 0.51 9.30
N GLY A 94 -11.66 1.06 8.74
CA GLY A 94 -12.98 0.46 8.78
C GLY A 94 -13.05 -0.86 8.00
N LEU A 95 -12.54 -0.86 6.76
CA LEU A 95 -12.50 -2.04 5.89
C LEU A 95 -11.61 -3.16 6.46
N ASP A 96 -10.45 -2.80 7.03
CA ASP A 96 -9.58 -3.78 7.71
C ASP A 96 -10.30 -4.43 8.90
N LEU A 97 -11.00 -3.64 9.73
CA LEU A 97 -11.76 -4.18 10.85
C LEU A 97 -12.91 -5.08 10.39
N ALA A 98 -13.61 -4.72 9.31
CA ALA A 98 -14.66 -5.54 8.72
C ALA A 98 -14.09 -6.88 8.24
N LEU A 99 -13.01 -6.85 7.46
CA LEU A 99 -12.34 -8.05 6.96
C LEU A 99 -11.80 -8.94 8.08
N VAL A 100 -11.23 -8.35 9.14
CA VAL A 100 -10.77 -9.10 10.32
C VAL A 100 -11.94 -9.80 11.02
N ARG A 101 -13.09 -9.12 11.16
CA ARG A 101 -14.28 -9.71 11.80
C ARG A 101 -14.88 -10.83 10.97
N ASP A 102 -14.95 -10.66 9.66
CA ASP A 102 -15.52 -11.68 8.79
C ASP A 102 -14.59 -12.90 8.68
N ALA A 103 -13.28 -12.67 8.53
CA ALA A 103 -12.30 -13.76 8.54
C ALA A 103 -12.26 -14.53 9.87
N ALA A 104 -12.47 -13.85 11.00
CA ALA A 104 -12.49 -14.50 12.31
C ALA A 104 -13.82 -15.23 12.63
N ARG A 105 -14.86 -15.04 11.84
CA ARG A 105 -16.13 -15.78 11.96
C ARG A 105 -16.15 -17.02 11.07
N ASP A 106 -15.17 -17.19 10.21
CA ASP A 106 -15.10 -18.32 9.31
C ASP A 106 -14.77 -19.59 10.10
N GLU A 107 -15.69 -20.56 10.06
CA GLU A 107 -15.61 -21.79 10.87
C GLU A 107 -14.42 -22.68 10.49
N ASP A 108 -13.97 -22.59 9.23
CA ASP A 108 -12.80 -23.32 8.74
C ASP A 108 -11.49 -22.75 9.32
N LEU A 109 -11.54 -21.52 9.83
CA LEU A 109 -10.44 -20.82 10.46
C LEU A 109 -10.68 -20.84 11.98
N GLU A 110 -10.23 -21.89 12.68
CA GLU A 110 -10.31 -22.10 14.15
C GLU A 110 -9.69 -20.96 14.99
N SER A 111 -10.23 -19.74 14.87
CA SER A 111 -9.73 -18.53 15.52
C SER A 111 -10.48 -18.38 16.84
N GLY A 112 -9.75 -18.44 17.96
CA GLY A 112 -10.28 -18.63 19.32
C GLY A 112 -11.16 -17.51 19.90
N GLY A 113 -12.23 -17.12 19.20
CA GLY A 113 -13.26 -16.18 19.60
C GLY A 113 -13.42 -14.99 18.64
N ALA A 114 -14.66 -14.54 18.44
CA ALA A 114 -14.97 -13.44 17.53
C ALA A 114 -14.47 -12.07 18.06
N PRO A 115 -13.82 -11.24 17.21
CA PRO A 115 -13.44 -9.87 17.56
C PRO A 115 -14.67 -8.98 17.73
N ARG A 116 -14.72 -8.21 18.82
CA ARG A 116 -15.88 -7.40 19.22
C ARG A 116 -15.58 -5.92 19.48
N SER A 117 -14.32 -5.51 19.40
CA SER A 117 -13.92 -4.15 19.73
C SER A 117 -13.27 -3.42 18.56
N GLY A 118 -12.83 -2.19 18.83
CA GLY A 118 -12.19 -1.32 17.86
C GLY A 118 -13.19 -0.49 17.06
N GLY A 119 -12.71 0.63 16.54
CA GLY A 119 -13.44 1.51 15.64
C GLY A 119 -12.47 2.11 14.62
N PRO A 120 -12.97 2.62 13.48
CA PRO A 120 -12.14 3.12 12.38
C PRO A 120 -11.15 4.20 12.84
N GLY A 121 -11.54 5.10 13.74
CA GLY A 121 -10.64 6.12 14.30
C GLY A 121 -9.47 5.53 15.11
N ARG A 122 -9.72 4.48 15.91
CA ARG A 122 -8.65 3.78 16.66
C ARG A 122 -7.76 2.95 15.73
N ALA A 123 -8.33 2.34 14.69
CA ALA A 123 -7.59 1.63 13.66
C ALA A 123 -6.69 2.57 12.85
N PHE A 124 -7.20 3.76 12.49
CA PHE A 124 -6.42 4.82 11.88
C PHE A 124 -5.27 5.27 12.79
N ALA A 125 -5.54 5.52 14.08
CA ALA A 125 -4.52 5.96 15.03
C ALA A 125 -3.36 4.95 15.17
N VAL A 126 -3.65 3.64 15.32
CA VAL A 126 -2.57 2.62 15.38
C VAL A 126 -1.78 2.57 14.07
N ARG A 127 -2.43 2.74 12.90
CA ARG A 127 -1.74 2.77 11.61
C ARG A 127 -0.84 3.99 11.47
N LEU A 128 -1.31 5.17 11.87
CA LEU A 128 -0.52 6.40 11.82
C LEU A 128 0.74 6.28 12.70
N ILE A 129 0.59 5.73 13.91
CA ILE A 129 1.72 5.45 14.81
C ILE A 129 2.69 4.44 14.18
N ALA A 130 2.18 3.36 13.57
CA ALA A 130 2.99 2.35 12.92
C ALA A 130 3.81 2.89 11.73
N HIS A 131 3.34 3.97 11.08
CA HIS A 131 4.02 4.63 9.96
C HIS A 131 4.94 5.78 10.37
N LEU A 132 5.12 6.08 11.66
CA LEU A 132 6.11 7.08 12.10
C LEU A 132 7.54 6.80 11.58
N PRO A 133 8.03 5.54 11.55
CA PRO A 133 9.32 5.23 10.94
C PRO A 133 9.35 5.53 9.43
N THR A 134 8.25 5.28 8.71
CA THR A 134 8.13 5.63 7.29
C THR A 134 8.19 7.14 7.10
N ALA A 135 7.48 7.92 7.93
CA ALA A 135 7.51 9.37 7.89
C ALA A 135 8.92 9.93 8.16
N ALA A 136 9.63 9.36 9.14
CA ALA A 136 11.03 9.71 9.41
C ALA A 136 11.94 9.36 8.21
N ALA A 137 11.75 8.20 7.59
CA ALA A 137 12.50 7.80 6.39
C ALA A 137 12.25 8.73 5.20
N ILE A 138 11.01 9.20 5.01
CA ILE A 138 10.67 10.21 4.00
C ILE A 138 11.39 11.52 4.31
N ALA A 139 11.34 12.00 5.55
CA ALA A 139 11.95 13.27 5.93
C ALA A 139 13.48 13.26 5.70
N VAL A 140 14.15 12.17 6.06
CA VAL A 140 15.60 12.01 5.83
C VAL A 140 15.92 11.80 4.34
N GLY A 141 15.12 10.97 3.66
CA GLY A 141 15.33 10.63 2.24
C GLY A 141 15.02 11.76 1.26
N ALA A 142 14.15 12.71 1.64
CA ALA A 142 13.72 13.80 0.78
C ALA A 142 14.89 14.67 0.30
N LEU A 143 15.84 15.00 1.18
CA LEU A 143 17.01 15.80 0.81
C LEU A 143 17.86 15.09 -0.24
N ARG A 144 18.16 13.80 -0.02
CA ARG A 144 18.93 13.00 -0.99
C ARG A 144 18.19 12.80 -2.30
N LEU A 145 16.86 12.67 -2.27
CA LEU A 145 16.04 12.59 -3.47
C LEU A 145 16.10 13.89 -4.28
N VAL A 146 16.06 15.05 -3.62
CA VAL A 146 16.21 16.36 -4.26
C VAL A 146 17.60 16.51 -4.87
N GLU A 147 18.66 16.18 -4.13
CA GLU A 147 20.04 16.20 -4.63
C GLU A 147 20.24 15.28 -5.83
N ALA A 148 19.76 14.03 -5.75
CA ALA A 148 19.87 13.07 -6.84
C ALA A 148 19.06 13.51 -8.08
N SER A 149 17.88 14.09 -7.87
CA SER A 149 17.07 14.66 -8.94
C SER A 149 17.80 15.82 -9.60
N TYR A 150 18.32 16.77 -8.81
CA TYR A 150 19.07 17.92 -9.31
C TYR A 150 20.33 17.49 -10.09
N ALA A 151 21.09 16.55 -9.57
CA ALA A 151 22.28 15.99 -10.24
C ALA A 151 21.92 15.35 -11.58
N GLU A 152 20.78 14.65 -11.66
CA GLU A 152 20.26 14.09 -12.90
C GLU A 152 19.78 15.16 -13.89
N LEU A 153 19.35 16.34 -13.43
CA LEU A 153 18.97 17.45 -14.31
C LEU A 153 20.20 18.11 -14.96
N ILE A 154 21.30 18.23 -14.22
CA ILE A 154 22.52 18.89 -14.70
C ILE A 154 23.39 17.94 -15.53
N HIS A 155 23.47 16.67 -15.12
CA HIS A 155 24.24 15.64 -15.81
C HIS A 155 23.33 14.45 -16.15
N PRO A 156 22.52 14.57 -17.22
CA PRO A 156 21.58 13.52 -17.60
C PRO A 156 22.28 12.21 -17.92
N GLY A 157 21.73 11.11 -17.41
CA GLY A 157 22.15 9.76 -17.78
C GLY A 157 21.60 9.30 -19.13
N ASP A 158 21.67 7.99 -19.37
CA ASP A 158 21.18 7.36 -20.60
C ASP A 158 19.70 7.73 -20.88
N PRO A 159 19.40 8.38 -22.02
CA PRO A 159 18.04 8.78 -22.37
C PRO A 159 17.09 7.59 -22.61
N SER A 160 17.60 6.37 -22.78
CA SER A 160 16.78 5.17 -22.93
C SER A 160 16.04 4.76 -21.65
N ILE A 161 16.55 5.18 -20.48
CA ILE A 161 15.97 4.92 -19.16
C ILE A 161 15.15 6.14 -18.74
N THR A 162 14.00 5.98 -18.07
CA THR A 162 13.24 7.14 -17.60
C THR A 162 13.96 7.88 -16.47
N VAL A 163 13.79 9.21 -16.40
CA VAL A 163 14.42 10.06 -15.36
C VAL A 163 14.14 9.53 -13.95
N ALA A 164 12.90 9.12 -13.67
CA ALA A 164 12.51 8.58 -12.36
C ALA A 164 13.32 7.33 -11.98
N ILE A 165 13.52 6.40 -12.92
CA ILE A 165 14.34 5.20 -12.69
C ILE A 165 15.80 5.60 -12.46
N ARG A 166 16.34 6.53 -13.25
CA ARG A 166 17.74 6.98 -13.07
C ARG A 166 17.97 7.64 -11.71
N VAL A 167 17.03 8.48 -11.25
CA VAL A 167 17.09 9.08 -9.90
C VAL A 167 17.05 7.99 -8.82
N VAL A 168 16.15 7.01 -8.93
CA VAL A 168 16.08 5.87 -8.00
C VAL A 168 17.39 5.08 -7.97
N LEU A 169 17.99 4.82 -9.13
CA LEU A 169 19.26 4.09 -9.26
C LEU A 169 20.47 4.87 -8.71
N ARG A 170 20.38 6.19 -8.55
CA ARG A 170 21.43 7.01 -7.91
C ARG A 170 21.42 6.94 -6.39
N ILE A 171 20.30 6.59 -5.77
CA ILE A 171 20.13 6.53 -4.30
C ILE A 171 19.47 5.22 -3.85
N PRO A 172 20.00 4.05 -4.28
CA PRO A 172 19.39 2.76 -4.02
C PRO A 172 19.23 2.47 -2.52
N GLU A 173 20.15 2.95 -1.68
CA GLU A 173 20.09 2.79 -0.22
C GLU A 173 18.93 3.54 0.43
N VAL A 174 18.61 4.74 -0.07
CA VAL A 174 17.47 5.55 0.42
C VAL A 174 16.17 4.88 0.02
N VAL A 175 16.09 4.38 -1.22
CA VAL A 175 14.92 3.69 -1.75
C VAL A 175 14.69 2.39 -0.98
N ALA A 176 15.75 1.61 -0.73
CA ALA A 176 15.67 0.39 0.07
C ALA A 176 15.24 0.67 1.51
N PHE A 177 15.80 1.70 2.15
CA PHE A 177 15.42 2.10 3.50
C PHE A 177 13.96 2.55 3.58
N LEU A 178 13.51 3.37 2.63
CA LEU A 178 12.11 3.82 2.55
C LEU A 178 11.16 2.64 2.34
N ALA A 179 11.49 1.73 1.41
CA ALA A 179 10.71 0.52 1.16
C ALA A 179 10.61 -0.37 2.41
N ALA A 180 11.73 -0.59 3.10
CA ALA A 180 11.76 -1.36 4.35
C ALA A 180 10.92 -0.71 5.45
N ALA A 181 11.08 0.59 5.68
CA ALA A 181 10.32 1.34 6.68
C ALA A 181 8.81 1.35 6.35
N TRP A 182 8.44 1.43 5.08
CA TRP A 182 7.06 1.34 4.61
C TRP A 182 6.46 -0.06 4.84
N LEU A 183 7.17 -1.12 4.44
CA LEU A 183 6.74 -2.51 4.64
C LEU A 183 6.54 -2.85 6.12
N ILE A 184 7.49 -2.44 6.97
CA ILE A 184 7.40 -2.62 8.42
C ILE A 184 6.18 -1.87 8.98
N GLY A 185 5.96 -0.62 8.57
CA GLY A 185 4.80 0.16 9.01
C GLY A 185 3.47 -0.49 8.60
N GLU A 186 3.38 -1.00 7.38
CA GLU A 186 2.20 -1.71 6.86
C GLU A 186 1.92 -2.99 7.66
N ALA A 187 2.96 -3.79 7.95
CA ALA A 187 2.86 -5.02 8.72
C ALA A 187 2.45 -4.75 10.18
N LEU A 188 3.15 -3.83 10.85
CA LEU A 188 2.86 -3.44 12.23
C LEU A 188 1.46 -2.84 12.36
N GLY A 189 1.06 -1.96 11.45
CA GLY A 189 -0.27 -1.36 11.42
C GLY A 189 -1.36 -2.41 11.25
N GLY A 190 -1.20 -3.34 10.30
CA GLY A 190 -2.13 -4.44 10.09
C GLY A 190 -2.27 -5.36 11.31
N LEU A 191 -1.15 -5.76 11.93
CA LEU A 191 -1.14 -6.57 13.14
C LEU A 191 -1.76 -5.82 14.34
N ALA A 192 -1.49 -4.53 14.48
CA ALA A 192 -2.04 -3.72 15.57
C ALA A 192 -3.56 -3.58 15.45
N VAL A 193 -4.09 -3.38 14.24
CA VAL A 193 -5.54 -3.35 13.99
C VAL A 193 -6.20 -4.67 14.42
N ARG A 194 -5.55 -5.81 14.19
CA ARG A 194 -6.03 -7.11 14.68
C ARG A 194 -6.04 -7.14 16.20
N HIS A 195 -4.92 -6.88 16.86
CA HIS A 195 -4.88 -6.85 18.33
C HIS A 195 -5.91 -5.88 18.95
N LEU A 196 -6.16 -4.74 18.31
CA LEU A 196 -7.20 -3.78 18.65
C LEU A 196 -8.63 -4.33 18.46
N ALA A 197 -8.90 -5.07 17.39
CA ALA A 197 -10.21 -5.68 17.11
C ALA A 197 -10.65 -6.67 18.21
N TRP A 198 -9.68 -7.18 18.95
CA TRP A 198 -9.87 -8.09 20.06
C TRP A 198 -9.49 -7.49 21.45
N GLY A 199 -9.65 -6.19 21.61
CA GLY A 199 -9.76 -5.55 22.93
C GLY A 199 -8.50 -4.83 23.41
N ALA A 200 -7.40 -4.85 22.66
CA ALA A 200 -6.21 -4.11 23.06
C ALA A 200 -6.44 -2.59 23.08
N SER A 201 -5.83 -1.87 24.04
CA SER A 201 -5.64 -0.41 23.93
C SER A 201 -4.68 -0.08 22.78
N VAL A 202 -4.67 1.16 22.29
CA VAL A 202 -3.78 1.59 21.19
C VAL A 202 -2.30 1.28 21.47
N PRO A 203 -1.73 1.65 22.64
CA PRO A 203 -0.34 1.32 22.95
C PRO A 203 -0.10 -0.20 23.07
N ALA A 204 -1.02 -0.92 23.71
CA ALA A 204 -0.90 -2.37 23.87
C ALA A 204 -1.02 -3.12 22.54
N ALA A 205 -1.77 -2.58 21.58
CA ALA A 205 -1.92 -3.13 20.24
C ALA A 205 -0.62 -3.00 19.46
N ILE A 206 0.04 -1.84 19.49
CA ILE A 206 1.37 -1.64 18.89
C ILE A 206 2.41 -2.58 19.52
N GLY A 207 2.50 -2.61 20.85
CA GLY A 207 3.48 -3.47 21.53
C GLY A 207 3.24 -4.97 21.29
N ARG A 208 1.99 -5.39 21.12
CA ARG A 208 1.67 -6.77 20.69
C ARG A 208 1.97 -7.02 19.24
N ALA A 209 1.73 -6.06 18.35
CA ALA A 209 2.06 -6.17 16.93
C ALA A 209 3.56 -6.36 16.71
N VAL A 210 4.40 -5.57 17.40
CA VAL A 210 5.86 -5.74 17.36
C VAL A 210 6.25 -7.14 17.81
N ARG A 211 5.74 -7.61 18.96
CA ARG A 211 6.02 -8.97 19.46
C ARG A 211 5.54 -10.07 18.52
N SER A 212 4.37 -9.91 17.88
CA SER A 212 3.87 -10.86 16.89
C SER A 212 4.74 -10.87 15.63
N LEU A 213 5.23 -9.71 15.18
CA LEU A 213 6.02 -9.57 13.97
C LEU A 213 7.41 -10.21 14.11
N VAL A 214 8.11 -9.98 15.23
CA VAL A 214 9.48 -10.49 15.45
C VAL A 214 9.53 -11.99 15.73
N ARG A 215 8.38 -12.66 15.90
CA ARG A 215 8.32 -14.12 16.04
C ARG A 215 8.64 -14.80 14.70
N PRO A 216 9.27 -15.99 14.70
CA PRO A 216 9.58 -16.71 13.47
C PRO A 216 8.36 -16.94 12.56
N SER A 217 7.20 -17.26 13.12
CA SER A 217 5.96 -17.45 12.35
C SER A 217 5.42 -16.14 11.76
N GLY A 218 5.54 -15.03 12.48
CA GLY A 218 5.19 -13.70 12.00
C GLY A 218 6.09 -13.24 10.86
N LEU A 219 7.41 -13.40 11.01
CA LEU A 219 8.39 -13.12 9.95
C LEU A 219 8.15 -13.99 8.72
N ALA A 220 7.91 -15.28 8.89
CA ALA A 220 7.65 -16.16 7.77
C ALA A 220 6.33 -15.82 7.04
N THR A 221 5.28 -15.47 7.79
CA THR A 221 4.01 -15.00 7.21
C THR A 221 4.22 -13.70 6.43
N LEU A 222 4.97 -12.75 7.00
CA LEU A 222 5.35 -11.50 6.34
C LEU A 222 6.06 -11.78 5.02
N VAL A 223 7.17 -12.50 5.07
CA VAL A 223 8.01 -12.76 3.89
C VAL A 223 7.19 -13.44 2.79
N VAL A 224 6.47 -14.52 3.11
CA VAL A 224 5.72 -15.27 2.10
C VAL A 224 4.60 -14.42 1.49
N THR A 225 3.77 -13.78 2.31
CA THR A 225 2.61 -13.03 1.81
C THR A 225 3.01 -11.74 1.09
N ASP A 226 4.03 -11.02 1.57
CA ASP A 226 4.53 -9.81 0.93
C ASP A 226 5.32 -10.13 -0.36
N SER A 227 6.06 -11.24 -0.42
CA SER A 227 6.71 -11.68 -1.66
C SER A 227 5.71 -12.00 -2.76
N VAL A 228 4.63 -12.73 -2.45
CA VAL A 228 3.57 -13.02 -3.41
C VAL A 228 2.89 -11.73 -3.86
N LEU A 229 2.56 -10.84 -2.92
CA LEU A 229 1.95 -9.55 -3.28
C LEU A 229 2.88 -8.72 -4.16
N ALA A 230 4.18 -8.65 -3.85
CA ALA A 230 5.17 -7.93 -4.63
C ALA A 230 5.28 -8.47 -6.06
N VAL A 231 5.33 -9.80 -6.23
CA VAL A 231 5.37 -10.44 -7.55
C VAL A 231 4.10 -10.14 -8.35
N VAL A 232 2.92 -10.28 -7.71
CA VAL A 232 1.63 -10.00 -8.34
C VAL A 232 1.52 -8.54 -8.77
N VAL A 233 1.89 -7.60 -7.90
CA VAL A 233 1.86 -6.16 -8.18
C VAL A 233 2.84 -5.83 -9.31
N ALA A 234 4.10 -6.27 -9.21
CA ALA A 234 5.11 -5.98 -10.23
C ALA A 234 4.72 -6.54 -11.60
N GLY A 235 4.24 -7.79 -11.66
CA GLY A 235 3.76 -8.41 -12.88
C GLY A 235 2.55 -7.67 -13.48
N SER A 236 1.57 -7.32 -12.63
CA SER A 236 0.36 -6.61 -13.06
C SER A 236 0.67 -5.21 -13.59
N VAL A 237 1.51 -4.45 -12.89
CA VAL A 237 1.94 -3.10 -13.31
C VAL A 237 2.75 -3.16 -14.60
N SER A 238 3.64 -4.14 -14.74
CA SER A 238 4.46 -4.30 -15.95
C SER A 238 3.60 -4.65 -17.17
N ALA A 239 2.68 -5.62 -17.02
CA ALA A 239 1.77 -6.01 -18.09
C ALA A 239 0.85 -4.84 -18.50
N ALA A 240 0.29 -4.11 -17.53
CA ALA A 240 -0.53 -2.94 -17.80
C ALA A 240 0.29 -1.81 -18.47
N GLY A 241 1.55 -1.63 -18.09
CA GLY A 241 2.46 -0.66 -18.70
C GLY A 241 2.75 -0.95 -20.16
N VAL A 242 3.02 -2.22 -20.51
CA VAL A 242 3.19 -2.65 -21.91
C VAL A 242 1.93 -2.44 -22.73
N ALA A 243 0.76 -2.84 -22.20
CA ALA A 243 -0.52 -2.66 -22.87
C ALA A 243 -0.87 -1.17 -23.07
N TRP A 244 -0.59 -0.33 -22.07
CA TRP A 244 -0.79 1.13 -22.15
C TRP A 244 0.14 1.79 -23.18
N ALA A 245 1.41 1.40 -23.21
CA ALA A 245 2.37 1.91 -24.19
C ALA A 245 1.91 1.59 -25.62
N HIS A 246 1.47 0.35 -25.87
CA HIS A 246 0.93 -0.03 -27.17
C HIS A 246 -0.33 0.77 -27.54
N LEU A 247 -1.29 0.91 -26.61
CA LEU A 247 -2.48 1.73 -26.83
C LEU A 247 -2.13 3.17 -27.18
N ARG A 248 -1.16 3.77 -26.49
CA ARG A 248 -0.66 5.13 -26.81
C ARG A 248 -0.09 5.22 -28.22
N THR A 249 0.71 4.26 -28.66
CA THR A 249 1.26 4.25 -30.02
C THR A 249 0.14 4.22 -31.06
N VAL A 250 -0.82 3.30 -30.91
CA VAL A 250 -1.95 3.17 -31.86
C VAL A 250 -2.84 4.43 -31.90
N LEU A 251 -3.01 5.12 -30.75
CA LEU A 251 -3.74 6.38 -30.68
C LEU A 251 -3.02 7.54 -31.38
N MET A 252 -1.68 7.57 -31.35
CA MET A 252 -0.89 8.64 -31.97
C MET A 252 -0.69 8.44 -33.47
N ASP A 253 -0.60 7.19 -33.94
CA ASP A 253 -0.29 6.87 -35.34
C ASP A 253 -1.50 6.93 -36.29
N VAL A 254 -2.66 7.44 -35.84
CA VAL A 254 -3.92 7.53 -36.60
C VAL A 254 -4.29 6.19 -37.26
N GLY A 255 -4.11 5.09 -36.52
CA GLY A 255 -4.43 3.75 -37.00
C GLY A 255 -5.94 3.53 -37.26
N PRO A 256 -6.32 2.48 -37.99
CA PRO A 256 -7.73 2.15 -38.20
C PRO A 256 -8.47 1.93 -36.87
N ALA A 257 -9.72 2.37 -36.78
CA ALA A 257 -10.52 2.35 -35.54
C ALA A 257 -10.64 0.95 -34.89
N SER A 258 -10.53 -0.13 -35.68
CA SER A 258 -10.50 -1.50 -35.17
C SER A 258 -9.27 -1.79 -34.30
N GLN A 259 -8.10 -1.26 -34.65
CA GLN A 259 -6.86 -1.43 -33.87
C GLN A 259 -6.95 -0.66 -32.55
N VAL A 260 -7.45 0.58 -32.56
CA VAL A 260 -7.68 1.35 -31.33
C VAL A 260 -8.62 0.61 -30.38
N ARG A 261 -9.74 0.07 -30.90
CA ARG A 261 -10.68 -0.71 -30.10
C ARG A 261 -10.04 -1.97 -29.50
N LEU A 262 -9.27 -2.70 -30.30
CA LEU A 262 -8.58 -3.90 -29.83
C LEU A 262 -7.56 -3.56 -28.73
N ALA A 263 -6.72 -2.55 -28.95
CA ALA A 263 -5.72 -2.11 -27.97
C ALA A 263 -6.37 -1.64 -26.67
N LEU A 264 -7.51 -0.93 -26.75
CA LEU A 264 -8.27 -0.50 -25.57
C LEU A 264 -8.81 -1.71 -24.80
N VAL A 265 -9.43 -2.68 -25.49
CA VAL A 265 -9.96 -3.91 -24.86
C VAL A 265 -8.83 -4.69 -24.18
N VAL A 266 -7.70 -4.88 -24.86
CA VAL A 266 -6.53 -5.58 -24.30
C VAL A 266 -6.05 -4.87 -23.04
N PHE A 267 -5.85 -3.56 -23.09
CA PHE A 267 -5.44 -2.77 -21.93
C PHE A 267 -6.45 -2.88 -20.76
N SER A 268 -7.75 -2.69 -21.03
CA SER A 268 -8.78 -2.81 -20.00
C SER A 268 -8.83 -4.19 -19.35
N LEU A 269 -8.70 -5.26 -20.15
CA LEU A 269 -8.66 -6.63 -19.64
C LEU A 269 -7.40 -6.88 -18.81
N THR A 270 -6.22 -6.47 -19.28
CA THR A 270 -4.96 -6.61 -18.55
C THR A 270 -4.98 -5.86 -17.23
N TRP A 271 -5.46 -4.62 -17.22
CA TRP A 271 -5.56 -3.80 -16.00
C TRP A 271 -6.55 -4.39 -15.00
N THR A 272 -7.73 -4.82 -15.47
CA THR A 272 -8.75 -5.44 -14.62
C THR A 272 -8.27 -6.78 -14.04
N ALA A 273 -7.62 -7.62 -14.85
CA ALA A 273 -7.02 -8.87 -14.40
C ALA A 273 -5.93 -8.62 -13.34
N GLY A 274 -5.10 -7.59 -13.54
CA GLY A 274 -4.11 -7.18 -12.55
C GLY A 274 -4.73 -6.76 -11.22
N LEU A 275 -5.77 -5.90 -11.25
CA LEU A 275 -6.50 -5.52 -10.04
C LEU A 275 -7.13 -6.72 -9.33
N TRP A 276 -7.65 -7.68 -10.08
CA TRP A 276 -8.25 -8.89 -9.54
C TRP A 276 -7.21 -9.79 -8.84
N LEU A 277 -6.04 -9.97 -9.45
CA LEU A 277 -4.93 -10.71 -8.83
C LEU A 277 -4.40 -10.00 -7.58
N ILE A 278 -4.23 -8.68 -7.63
CA ILE A 278 -3.83 -7.87 -6.48
C ILE A 278 -4.87 -8.04 -5.36
N SER A 279 -6.15 -7.94 -5.69
CA SER A 279 -7.28 -8.11 -4.77
C SER A 279 -7.24 -9.45 -4.03
N LEU A 280 -7.01 -10.55 -4.76
CA LEU A 280 -6.83 -11.88 -4.18
C LEU A 280 -5.60 -11.94 -3.26
N ALA A 281 -4.45 -11.43 -3.70
CA ALA A 281 -3.21 -11.45 -2.93
C ALA A 281 -3.31 -10.63 -1.62
N VAL A 282 -3.93 -9.44 -1.66
CA VAL A 282 -4.12 -8.63 -0.45
C VAL A 282 -5.15 -9.24 0.51
N ALA A 283 -6.19 -9.90 -0.02
CA ALA A 283 -7.18 -10.61 0.79
C ALA A 283 -6.53 -11.81 1.51
N TRP A 284 -5.75 -12.61 0.78
CA TRP A 284 -5.02 -13.75 1.35
C TRP A 284 -3.99 -13.31 2.41
N ARG A 285 -3.23 -12.26 2.13
CA ARG A 285 -2.33 -11.66 3.12
C ARG A 285 -3.11 -11.27 4.38
N ALA A 286 -4.25 -10.60 4.22
CA ALA A 286 -5.04 -10.15 5.36
C ALA A 286 -5.61 -11.32 6.17
N THR A 287 -6.11 -12.37 5.54
CA THR A 287 -6.64 -13.56 6.23
C THR A 287 -5.53 -14.33 6.96
N ALA A 288 -4.37 -14.51 6.33
CA ALA A 288 -3.20 -15.15 6.94
C ALA A 288 -2.77 -14.44 8.24
N TRP A 289 -2.70 -13.11 8.24
CA TRP A 289 -2.38 -12.34 9.45
C TRP A 289 -3.45 -12.43 10.53
N THR A 290 -4.73 -12.48 10.12
CA THR A 290 -5.85 -12.63 11.07
C THR A 290 -5.77 -13.98 11.78
N PHE A 291 -5.48 -15.03 11.01
CA PHE A 291 -5.30 -16.37 11.53
C PHE A 291 -4.10 -16.47 12.49
N GLU A 292 -2.95 -15.92 12.12
CA GLU A 292 -1.75 -15.96 12.97
C GLU A 292 -1.98 -15.24 14.32
N VAL A 293 -2.73 -14.13 14.33
CA VAL A 293 -3.10 -13.45 15.59
C VAL A 293 -4.14 -14.23 16.38
N GLY A 294 -5.13 -14.84 15.71
CA GLY A 294 -6.18 -15.65 16.34
C GLY A 294 -5.61 -16.87 17.07
N ARG A 295 -4.68 -17.59 16.42
CA ARG A 295 -4.02 -18.80 16.95
C ARG A 295 -3.17 -18.54 18.20
N GLN A 296 -2.60 -17.34 18.32
CA GLN A 296 -1.73 -16.98 19.45
C GLN A 296 -2.48 -16.72 20.75
N ARG A 297 -3.81 -16.81 20.75
CA ARG A 297 -4.63 -16.56 21.94
C ARG A 297 -4.80 -17.86 22.72
N PRO A 298 -4.66 -17.81 24.05
CA PRO A 298 -5.12 -18.91 24.88
C PRO A 298 -6.61 -19.12 24.58
N THR A 299 -6.98 -20.32 24.13
CA THR A 299 -8.37 -20.78 24.25
C THR A 299 -8.72 -20.61 25.71
N GLY A 300 -9.60 -19.65 26.01
CA GLY A 300 -9.96 -19.34 27.39
C GLY A 300 -10.24 -20.65 28.09
N THR A 301 -9.46 -20.97 29.13
CA THR A 301 -9.87 -21.95 30.12
C THR A 301 -11.28 -21.55 30.49
N ILE A 302 -12.24 -22.43 30.20
CA ILE A 302 -13.61 -22.29 30.64
C ILE A 302 -13.51 -22.23 32.17
N GLU A 303 -13.38 -21.04 32.74
CA GLU A 303 -13.67 -20.85 34.15
C GLU A 303 -15.15 -21.17 34.27
N SER A 304 -15.43 -22.38 34.76
CA SER A 304 -16.71 -22.72 35.36
C SER A 304 -16.92 -21.71 36.49
N ARG A 305 -17.47 -20.54 36.16
CA ARG A 305 -18.11 -19.70 37.16
C ARG A 305 -19.25 -20.54 37.70
N GLY A 306 -18.97 -21.19 38.84
CA GLY A 306 -19.92 -21.94 39.62
C GLY A 306 -21.17 -21.09 39.80
N ALA A 307 -22.30 -21.72 39.50
CA ALA A 307 -23.60 -21.33 40.00
C ALA A 307 -23.63 -21.46 41.53
#